data_AF-A0A378WK89-F1
#
_entry.id   AF-A0A378WK89-F1
#
_cell.length_a   1.000
_cell.length_b   1.000
_cell.length_c   1.000
_cell.angle_alpha   90.00
_cell.angle_beta   90.00
_cell.angle_gamma   90.00
#
_symmetry.space_group_name_H-M   'P 1'
#
loop_
_entity.id
_entity.type
_entity.pdbx_description
1 polymer ?
#
loop_
_entity_poly.entity_id
_entity_poly.type
_entity_poly.pdbx_seq_one_letter_code
_entity_poly.pdbx_strand_id
1 'polypeptide(L)'
;MYRTVSDPVFADLLPELPGFTAADTAALDAVLADSANITAPLAVALLEALADPAKRPTPEAVSQTHRLLATAVPHLDLDEIGVPERVRALSGAVIDPDRALVLDRPWLGLALPPDRLVAGDIEHAGELATLLDVAAASEAVHAEVLGAGKHTTWADEPLGVLLRLQFGLPPLAGELVLHDRLEVRLTGAYEATVAVPWWRAGDTTHVQRQPSS
;
A
#
# COMPACT_ATOMS: atom_id res chain seq x y z
N MET A 1 -23.91 -1.52 10.98
CA MET A 1 -23.51 -1.94 9.62
C MET A 1 -22.88 -3.32 9.74
N TYR A 2 -23.04 -4.19 8.74
CA TYR A 2 -22.68 -5.60 8.85
C TYR A 2 -22.04 -6.08 7.53
N ARG A 3 -21.17 -7.09 7.59
CA ARG A 3 -20.61 -7.79 6.42
C ARG A 3 -21.38 -9.08 6.12
N THR A 4 -21.06 -9.68 4.99
CA THR A 4 -21.52 -11.02 4.66
C THR A 4 -20.65 -12.11 5.34
N VAL A 5 -21.17 -13.34 5.40
CA VAL A 5 -20.46 -14.52 5.95
C VAL A 5 -19.25 -14.94 5.11
N SER A 6 -19.29 -14.74 3.79
CA SER A 6 -18.26 -15.23 2.87
C SER A 6 -17.12 -14.23 2.64
N ASP A 7 -17.27 -12.96 3.08
CA ASP A 7 -16.29 -11.91 2.87
C ASP A 7 -15.03 -12.10 3.74
N PRO A 8 -13.87 -12.48 3.16
CA PRO A 8 -12.65 -12.63 3.93
C PRO A 8 -11.97 -11.29 4.24
N VAL A 9 -12.31 -10.22 3.52
CA VAL A 9 -11.71 -8.89 3.66
C VAL A 9 -12.28 -8.20 4.90
N PHE A 10 -13.59 -8.21 5.12
CA PHE A 10 -14.18 -7.52 6.27
C PHE A 10 -14.36 -8.39 7.52
N ALA A 11 -13.90 -9.65 7.49
CA ALA A 11 -14.13 -10.68 8.51
C ALA A 11 -14.02 -10.18 9.97
N ASP A 12 -12.95 -9.46 10.25
CA ASP A 12 -12.60 -8.90 11.57
C ASP A 12 -12.89 -7.39 11.71
N LEU A 13 -13.46 -6.78 10.68
CA LEU A 13 -13.77 -5.34 10.64
C LEU A 13 -15.26 -5.07 10.93
N LEU A 14 -16.16 -5.88 10.39
CA LEU A 14 -17.60 -5.70 10.54
C LEU A 14 -18.28 -6.96 11.09
N PRO A 15 -19.37 -6.85 11.87
CA PRO A 15 -20.13 -8.00 12.34
C PRO A 15 -20.84 -8.71 11.19
N GLU A 16 -21.03 -10.03 11.30
CA GLU A 16 -21.78 -10.83 10.31
C GLU A 16 -23.26 -10.47 10.29
N LEU A 17 -23.85 -10.40 9.10
CA LEU A 17 -25.30 -10.31 8.88
C LEU A 17 -25.98 -11.64 9.27
N PRO A 18 -26.81 -11.68 10.33
CA PRO A 18 -27.58 -12.89 10.64
C PRO A 18 -28.76 -13.06 9.67
N GLY A 19 -29.09 -14.31 9.33
CA GLY A 19 -30.33 -14.66 8.63
C GLY A 19 -30.30 -14.61 7.10
N PHE A 20 -29.13 -14.50 6.47
CA PHE A 20 -28.96 -14.52 5.01
C PHE A 20 -28.42 -15.87 4.51
N THR A 21 -28.81 -16.27 3.30
CA THR A 21 -28.27 -17.48 2.66
C THR A 21 -26.90 -17.19 2.04
N ALA A 22 -26.15 -18.24 1.67
CA ALA A 22 -24.86 -18.10 0.98
C ALA A 22 -24.97 -17.38 -0.39
N ALA A 23 -26.12 -17.49 -1.06
CA ALA A 23 -26.37 -16.80 -2.33
C ALA A 23 -26.63 -15.30 -2.10
N ASP A 24 -27.41 -14.95 -1.06
CA ASP A 24 -27.64 -13.55 -0.69
C ASP A 24 -26.33 -12.88 -0.23
N THR A 25 -25.51 -13.64 0.50
CA THR A 25 -24.17 -13.27 0.95
C THR A 25 -23.25 -12.94 -0.23
N ALA A 26 -23.16 -13.81 -1.24
CA ALA A 26 -22.35 -13.56 -2.43
C ALA A 26 -22.84 -12.34 -3.25
N ALA A 27 -24.15 -12.08 -3.27
CA ALA A 27 -24.70 -10.90 -3.92
C ALA A 27 -24.33 -9.61 -3.17
N LEU A 28 -24.33 -9.63 -1.83
CA LEU A 28 -23.89 -8.49 -1.02
C LEU A 28 -22.38 -8.26 -1.10
N ASP A 29 -21.55 -9.32 -1.21
CA ASP A 29 -20.10 -9.20 -1.41
C ASP A 29 -19.78 -8.39 -2.65
N ALA A 30 -20.48 -8.67 -3.75
CA ALA A 30 -20.32 -7.93 -5.00
C ALA A 30 -20.69 -6.44 -4.85
N VAL A 31 -21.67 -6.11 -4.00
CA VAL A 31 -22.07 -4.72 -3.74
C VAL A 31 -21.05 -3.99 -2.86
N LEU A 32 -20.50 -4.66 -1.84
CA LEU A 32 -19.51 -4.09 -0.92
C LEU A 32 -18.11 -4.01 -1.53
N ALA A 33 -17.80 -4.84 -2.51
CA ALA A 33 -16.55 -4.79 -3.27
C ALA A 33 -16.52 -3.66 -4.31
N ASP A 34 -17.67 -3.05 -4.62
CA ASP A 34 -17.77 -1.92 -5.54
C ASP A 34 -17.64 -0.59 -4.78
N SER A 35 -16.53 0.11 -5.04
CA SER A 35 -16.22 1.39 -4.41
C SER A 35 -17.29 2.45 -4.68
N ALA A 36 -18.03 2.37 -5.80
CA ALA A 36 -19.11 3.31 -6.11
C ALA A 36 -20.27 3.24 -5.12
N ASN A 37 -20.41 2.14 -4.38
CA ASN A 37 -21.44 1.97 -3.35
C ASN A 37 -20.98 2.39 -1.94
N ILE A 38 -19.72 2.81 -1.79
CA ILE A 38 -19.23 3.34 -0.52
C ILE A 38 -19.84 4.71 -0.30
N THR A 39 -20.62 4.82 0.77
CA THR A 39 -21.25 6.06 1.26
C THR A 39 -20.45 6.63 2.42
N ALA A 40 -20.63 7.92 2.76
CA ALA A 40 -19.94 8.53 3.90
C ALA A 40 -20.17 7.77 5.22
N PRO A 41 -21.40 7.34 5.60
CA PRO A 41 -21.60 6.53 6.81
C PRO A 41 -20.86 5.18 6.79
N LEU A 42 -20.73 4.53 5.61
CA LEU A 42 -19.96 3.30 5.47
C LEU A 42 -18.45 3.56 5.59
N ALA A 43 -17.97 4.64 4.97
CA ALA A 43 -16.57 5.04 5.10
C ALA A 43 -16.19 5.30 6.57
N VAL A 44 -17.02 6.06 7.31
CA VAL A 44 -16.84 6.30 8.75
C VAL A 44 -16.79 4.98 9.53
N ALA A 45 -17.76 4.08 9.30
CA ALA A 45 -17.79 2.81 10.01
C ALA A 45 -16.55 1.92 9.75
N LEU A 46 -16.02 1.95 8.52
CA LEU A 46 -14.79 1.24 8.16
C LEU A 46 -13.55 1.88 8.81
N LEU A 47 -13.46 3.22 8.81
CA LEU A 47 -12.38 3.96 9.46
C LEU A 47 -12.38 3.73 10.98
N GLU A 48 -13.55 3.79 11.63
CA GLU A 48 -13.71 3.45 13.06
C GLU A 48 -13.30 2.00 13.34
N ALA A 49 -13.68 1.06 12.47
CA ALA A 49 -13.27 -0.34 12.61
C ALA A 49 -11.75 -0.53 12.44
N LEU A 50 -11.13 0.19 11.49
CA LEU A 50 -9.68 0.19 11.34
C LEU A 50 -9.00 0.84 12.55
N ALA A 51 -9.58 1.87 13.15
CA ALA A 51 -9.06 2.54 14.34
C ALA A 51 -9.21 1.71 15.64
N ASP A 52 -10.06 0.69 15.69
CA ASP A 52 -10.34 -0.08 16.91
C ASP A 52 -9.19 -1.04 17.30
N PRO A 53 -8.45 -0.79 18.39
CA PRO A 53 -7.33 -1.63 18.81
C PRO A 53 -7.76 -3.01 19.34
N ALA A 54 -9.04 -3.32 19.46
CA ALA A 54 -9.53 -4.68 19.75
C ALA A 54 -9.58 -5.55 18.48
N LYS A 55 -9.72 -4.95 17.30
CA LYS A 55 -9.81 -5.67 16.02
C LYS A 55 -8.44 -6.08 15.49
N ARG A 56 -8.39 -7.23 14.81
CA ARG A 56 -7.16 -7.88 14.32
C ARG A 56 -7.31 -8.32 12.85
N PRO A 57 -7.69 -7.41 11.91
CA PRO A 57 -7.77 -7.76 10.50
C PRO A 57 -6.41 -8.22 9.98
N THR A 58 -6.43 -9.08 8.96
CA THR A 58 -5.22 -9.47 8.24
C THR A 58 -4.63 -8.27 7.48
N PRO A 59 -3.32 -8.25 7.19
CA PRO A 59 -2.72 -7.20 6.35
C PRO A 59 -3.42 -7.01 5.00
N GLU A 60 -3.87 -8.11 4.38
CA GLU A 60 -4.63 -8.08 3.13
C GLU A 60 -5.97 -7.35 3.32
N ALA A 61 -6.72 -7.67 4.37
CA ALA A 61 -7.97 -7.00 4.70
C ALA A 61 -7.80 -5.49 4.91
N VAL A 62 -6.74 -5.09 5.62
CA VAL A 62 -6.39 -3.68 5.80
C VAL A 62 -6.11 -3.01 4.45
N SER A 63 -5.29 -3.63 3.62
CA SER A 63 -4.91 -3.09 2.31
C SER A 63 -6.10 -2.93 1.37
N GLN A 64 -6.96 -3.95 1.29
CA GLN A 64 -8.16 -3.91 0.45
C GLN A 64 -9.16 -2.86 0.94
N THR A 65 -9.32 -2.71 2.26
CA THR A 65 -10.21 -1.68 2.83
C THR A 65 -9.71 -0.28 2.51
N HIS A 66 -8.41 0.01 2.68
CA HIS A 66 -7.85 1.30 2.30
C HIS A 66 -7.97 1.57 0.81
N ARG A 67 -7.71 0.58 -0.05
CA ARG A 67 -7.94 0.69 -1.50
C ARG A 67 -9.37 1.10 -1.81
N LEU A 68 -10.36 0.38 -1.25
CA LEU A 68 -11.77 0.67 -1.48
C LEU A 68 -12.16 2.08 -1.02
N LEU A 69 -11.69 2.49 0.16
CA LEU A 69 -11.90 3.84 0.68
C LEU A 69 -11.26 4.91 -0.23
N ALA A 70 -10.02 4.69 -0.65
CA ALA A 70 -9.27 5.59 -1.54
C ALA A 70 -9.97 5.76 -2.89
N THR A 71 -10.36 4.66 -3.53
CA THR A 71 -11.10 4.69 -4.80
C THR A 71 -12.46 5.40 -4.66
N ALA A 72 -13.07 5.40 -3.47
CA ALA A 72 -14.34 6.07 -3.23
C ALA A 72 -14.24 7.59 -2.95
N VAL A 73 -13.06 8.09 -2.59
CA VAL A 73 -12.84 9.51 -2.25
C VAL A 73 -13.43 10.49 -3.27
N PRO A 74 -13.32 10.30 -4.60
CA PRO A 74 -13.83 11.26 -5.59
C PRO A 74 -15.33 11.56 -5.52
N HIS A 75 -16.14 10.68 -4.91
CA HIS A 75 -17.59 10.87 -4.76
C HIS A 75 -18.07 10.97 -3.31
N LEU A 76 -17.16 10.98 -2.34
CA LEU A 76 -17.45 11.14 -0.93
C LEU A 76 -17.37 12.62 -0.50
N ASP A 77 -18.23 13.01 0.44
CA ASP A 77 -18.09 14.28 1.15
C ASP A 77 -17.15 14.09 2.35
N LEU A 78 -15.91 14.59 2.23
CA LEU A 78 -14.89 14.43 3.27
C LEU A 78 -15.22 15.24 4.54
N ASP A 79 -16.01 16.31 4.42
CA ASP A 79 -16.43 17.09 5.60
C ASP A 79 -17.43 16.31 6.46
N GLU A 80 -18.23 15.41 5.85
CA GLU A 80 -19.13 14.50 6.57
C GLU A 80 -18.36 13.37 7.27
N ILE A 81 -17.26 12.90 6.67
CA ILE A 81 -16.44 11.80 7.21
C ILE A 81 -15.53 12.28 8.34
N GLY A 82 -14.92 13.46 8.18
CA GLY A 82 -13.92 13.99 9.09
C GLY A 82 -12.57 13.27 9.01
N VAL A 83 -11.58 13.80 9.74
CA VAL A 83 -10.23 13.23 9.81
C VAL A 83 -10.16 12.18 10.92
N PRO A 84 -9.65 10.96 10.64
CA PRO A 84 -9.55 9.92 11.65
C PRO A 84 -8.46 10.22 12.68
N GLU A 85 -8.77 10.03 13.97
CA GLU A 85 -7.78 10.22 15.06
C GLU A 85 -6.67 9.15 15.09
N ARG A 86 -6.92 8.01 14.44
CA ARG A 86 -6.04 6.85 14.41
C ARG A 86 -6.13 6.16 13.05
N VAL A 87 -5.01 5.63 12.58
CA VAL A 87 -4.95 4.85 11.35
C VAL A 87 -4.37 3.47 11.61
N ARG A 88 -4.73 2.49 10.79
CA ARG A 88 -4.16 1.16 10.87
C ARG A 88 -3.02 1.01 9.87
N ALA A 89 -1.83 0.71 10.37
CA ALA A 89 -0.69 0.37 9.53
C ALA A 89 -0.84 -1.06 8.95
N LEU A 90 -0.07 -1.36 7.91
CA LEU A 90 -0.04 -2.64 7.21
C LEU A 90 0.34 -3.80 8.12
N SER A 91 1.13 -3.55 9.18
CA SER A 91 1.39 -4.54 10.23
C SER A 91 0.18 -4.91 11.08
N GLY A 92 -0.93 -4.16 10.94
CA GLY A 92 -2.12 -4.23 11.78
C GLY A 92 -2.06 -3.33 13.02
N ALA A 93 -0.95 -2.63 13.27
CA ALA A 93 -0.83 -1.69 14.38
C ALA A 93 -1.76 -0.47 14.18
N VAL A 94 -2.47 -0.07 15.24
CA VAL A 94 -3.20 1.20 15.26
C VAL A 94 -2.27 2.29 15.75
N ILE A 95 -2.02 3.30 14.93
CA ILE A 95 -1.03 4.35 15.16
C ILE A 95 -1.63 5.75 15.01
N ASP A 96 -0.86 6.73 15.47
CA ASP A 96 -1.14 8.14 15.24
C ASP A 96 -0.92 8.49 13.74
N PRO A 97 -1.82 9.25 13.09
CA PRO A 97 -1.66 9.70 11.70
C PRO A 97 -0.30 10.38 11.43
N ASP A 98 0.22 11.16 12.38
CA ASP A 98 1.53 11.86 12.24
C ASP A 98 2.72 10.90 12.11
N ARG A 99 2.55 9.63 12.50
CA ARG A 99 3.57 8.59 12.41
C ARG A 99 3.36 7.65 11.24
N ALA A 100 2.25 7.77 10.55
CA ALA A 100 1.88 6.96 9.40
C ALA A 100 2.44 7.57 8.12
N LEU A 101 2.60 6.72 7.11
CA LEU A 101 3.01 7.11 5.76
C LEU A 101 2.19 6.32 4.76
N VAL A 102 1.51 7.00 3.84
CA VAL A 102 0.78 6.31 2.77
C VAL A 102 1.77 5.81 1.71
N LEU A 103 1.71 4.53 1.39
CA LEU A 103 2.58 3.91 0.40
C LEU A 103 2.15 4.31 -1.02
N ASP A 104 2.92 5.19 -1.66
CA ASP A 104 2.65 5.75 -2.98
C ASP A 104 3.67 5.32 -4.05
N ARG A 105 4.73 4.59 -3.66
CA ARG A 105 5.67 3.97 -4.60
C ARG A 105 6.05 2.57 -4.12
N PRO A 106 6.01 1.55 -4.97
CA PRO A 106 6.17 0.16 -4.53
C PRO A 106 7.53 -0.13 -3.89
N TRP A 107 8.61 0.52 -4.35
CA TRP A 107 9.94 0.33 -3.78
C TRP A 107 10.11 0.92 -2.37
N LEU A 108 9.29 1.91 -1.97
CA LEU A 108 9.28 2.43 -0.59
C LEU A 108 8.77 1.37 0.40
N GLY A 109 7.88 0.48 -0.04
CA GLY A 109 7.36 -0.63 0.77
C GLY A 109 8.41 -1.67 1.14
N LEU A 110 9.55 -1.71 0.43
CA LEU A 110 10.69 -2.58 0.73
C LEU A 110 11.64 -1.96 1.77
N ALA A 111 11.53 -0.65 1.99
CA ALA A 111 12.49 0.15 2.73
C ALA A 111 11.91 0.71 4.04
N LEU A 112 10.60 0.95 4.07
CA LEU A 112 9.88 1.45 5.24
C LEU A 112 9.28 0.30 6.06
N PRO A 113 9.21 0.43 7.39
CA PRO A 113 8.71 -0.64 8.23
C PRO A 113 7.17 -0.73 8.10
N PRO A 114 6.59 -1.95 8.09
CA PRO A 114 5.16 -2.14 7.87
C PRO A 114 4.28 -1.57 8.99
N ASP A 115 4.84 -1.27 10.15
CA ASP A 115 4.15 -0.62 11.28
C ASP A 115 4.04 0.90 11.16
N ARG A 116 4.56 1.47 10.07
CA ARG A 116 4.35 2.87 9.67
C ARG A 116 3.61 3.02 8.35
N LEU A 117 3.56 1.96 7.55
CA LEU A 117 2.97 2.02 6.21
C LEU A 117 1.46 1.87 6.25
N VAL A 118 0.75 2.78 5.61
CA VAL A 118 -0.66 2.63 5.25
C VAL A 118 -0.71 2.30 3.77
N ALA A 119 -1.11 1.08 3.42
CA ALA A 119 -1.15 0.61 2.05
C ALA A 119 -2.60 0.41 1.61
N GLY A 120 -2.91 0.85 0.39
CA GLY A 120 -4.11 0.51 -0.37
C GLY A 120 -3.65 -0.05 -1.72
N ASP A 121 -3.79 0.77 -2.75
CA ASP A 121 -3.09 0.61 -4.03
C ASP A 121 -2.26 1.87 -4.34
N ILE A 122 -1.34 1.75 -5.30
CA ILE A 122 -0.42 2.84 -5.66
C ILE A 122 -1.13 3.92 -6.49
N GLU A 123 -2.15 3.56 -7.28
CA GLU A 123 -2.85 4.48 -8.18
C GLU A 123 -3.68 5.51 -7.40
N HIS A 124 -4.32 5.10 -6.31
CA HIS A 124 -5.17 5.96 -5.47
C HIS A 124 -4.49 6.39 -4.15
N ALA A 125 -3.15 6.34 -4.09
CA ALA A 125 -2.42 6.67 -2.86
C ALA A 125 -2.63 8.13 -2.42
N GLY A 126 -2.82 9.07 -3.36
CA GLY A 126 -3.07 10.48 -3.04
C GLY A 126 -4.45 10.72 -2.40
N GLU A 127 -5.46 10.02 -2.90
CA GLU A 127 -6.82 10.01 -2.34
C GLU A 127 -6.81 9.45 -0.92
N LEU A 128 -6.07 8.35 -0.70
CA LEU A 128 -5.91 7.76 0.63
C LEU A 128 -5.21 8.71 1.60
N ALA A 129 -4.12 9.36 1.16
CA ALA A 129 -3.40 10.36 1.93
C ALA A 129 -4.32 11.52 2.33
N THR A 130 -5.16 11.99 1.41
CA THR A 130 -6.12 13.07 1.64
C THR A 130 -7.20 12.66 2.65
N LEU A 131 -7.80 11.48 2.47
CA LEU A 131 -8.85 10.96 3.36
C LEU A 131 -8.36 10.80 4.81
N LEU A 132 -7.12 10.36 4.99
CA LEU A 132 -6.56 10.07 6.30
C LEU A 132 -5.81 11.26 6.92
N ASP A 133 -5.61 12.33 6.17
CA ASP A 133 -4.70 13.44 6.51
C ASP A 133 -3.30 12.94 6.88
N VAL A 134 -2.74 12.05 6.05
CA VAL A 134 -1.43 11.41 6.24
C VAL A 134 -0.55 11.68 5.04
N ALA A 135 0.71 12.04 5.27
CA ALA A 135 1.66 12.29 4.20
C ALA A 135 1.92 11.05 3.32
N ALA A 136 2.04 11.26 2.01
CA ALA A 136 2.57 10.24 1.12
C ALA A 136 4.04 9.95 1.47
N ALA A 137 4.42 8.66 1.40
CA ALA A 137 5.76 8.23 1.78
C ALA A 137 6.84 8.93 0.94
N SER A 138 6.61 9.14 -0.36
CA SER A 138 7.59 9.80 -1.23
C SER A 138 7.72 11.31 -1.02
N GLU A 139 6.76 11.94 -0.36
CA GLU A 139 6.83 13.37 0.02
C GLU A 139 7.60 13.54 1.33
N ALA A 140 7.37 12.65 2.29
CA ALA A 140 7.91 12.74 3.64
C ALA A 140 9.29 12.09 3.82
N VAL A 141 9.67 11.17 2.93
CA VAL A 141 10.93 10.42 2.98
C VAL A 141 11.77 10.68 1.75
N HIS A 142 12.99 11.16 1.98
CA HIS A 142 13.99 11.33 0.92
C HIS A 142 14.94 10.14 0.90
N ALA A 143 15.30 9.70 -0.30
CA ALA A 143 16.10 8.51 -0.50
C ALA A 143 17.29 8.77 -1.42
N GLU A 144 18.43 8.20 -1.04
CA GLU A 144 19.67 8.23 -1.81
C GLU A 144 20.20 6.80 -1.97
N VAL A 145 20.41 6.38 -3.21
CA VAL A 145 21.06 5.11 -3.50
C VAL A 145 22.55 5.25 -3.22
N LEU A 146 23.09 4.38 -2.37
CA LEU A 146 24.50 4.38 -2.02
C LEU A 146 25.30 3.53 -3.01
N GLY A 147 26.46 4.04 -3.42
CA GLY A 147 27.33 3.39 -4.41
C GLY A 147 26.90 3.65 -5.85
N ALA A 148 27.85 3.57 -6.78
CA ALA A 148 27.61 3.86 -8.19
C ALA A 148 26.98 2.67 -8.95
N GLY A 149 27.22 1.44 -8.50
CA GLY A 149 26.86 0.24 -9.25
C GLY A 149 27.52 0.14 -10.63
N LYS A 150 27.06 -0.79 -11.46
CA LYS A 150 27.44 -0.95 -12.87
C LYS A 150 26.25 -0.60 -13.74
N HIS A 151 26.38 0.44 -14.56
CA HIS A 151 25.39 0.80 -15.56
C HIS A 151 25.34 -0.26 -16.68
N THR A 152 24.13 -0.59 -17.09
CA THR A 152 23.80 -1.51 -18.18
C THR A 152 22.43 -1.15 -18.75
N THR A 153 21.97 -1.88 -19.75
CA THR A 153 20.61 -1.80 -20.26
C THR A 153 19.81 -3.03 -19.82
N TRP A 154 18.48 -2.89 -19.85
CA TRP A 154 17.57 -4.01 -19.60
C TRP A 154 17.73 -5.16 -20.61
N ALA A 155 18.16 -4.86 -21.84
CA ALA A 155 18.34 -5.85 -22.89
C ALA A 155 19.69 -6.58 -22.80
N ASP A 156 20.73 -5.89 -22.32
CA ASP A 156 22.08 -6.44 -22.21
C ASP A 156 22.33 -7.21 -20.91
N GLU A 157 21.37 -7.17 -19.97
CA GLU A 157 21.50 -7.81 -18.67
C GLU A 157 20.48 -8.97 -18.50
N PRO A 158 20.94 -10.22 -18.33
CA PRO A 158 20.05 -11.36 -18.10
C PRO A 158 19.05 -11.15 -16.96
N LEU A 159 19.46 -10.53 -15.85
CA LEU A 159 18.56 -10.22 -14.74
C LEU A 159 17.47 -9.21 -15.12
N GLY A 160 17.80 -8.23 -15.96
CA GLY A 160 16.83 -7.28 -16.51
C GLY A 160 15.73 -7.99 -17.32
N VAL A 161 16.10 -8.96 -18.14
CA VAL A 161 15.15 -9.78 -18.89
C VAL A 161 14.23 -10.59 -17.95
N LEU A 162 14.79 -11.23 -16.91
CA LEU A 162 14.01 -12.03 -15.96
C LEU A 162 13.01 -11.19 -15.17
N LEU A 163 13.43 -10.03 -14.64
CA LEU A 163 12.54 -9.13 -13.89
C LEU A 163 11.38 -8.65 -14.75
N ARG A 164 11.66 -8.28 -16.00
CA ARG A 164 10.63 -7.86 -16.95
C ARG A 164 9.59 -8.96 -17.19
N LEU A 165 10.02 -10.21 -17.35
CA LEU A 165 9.12 -11.35 -17.53
C LEU A 165 8.27 -11.62 -16.27
N GLN A 166 8.87 -11.55 -15.09
CA GLN A 166 8.17 -11.79 -13.83
C GLN A 166 7.03 -10.79 -13.58
N PHE A 167 7.23 -9.53 -13.97
CA PHE A 167 6.24 -8.46 -13.80
C PHE A 167 5.36 -8.25 -15.03
N GLY A 168 5.47 -9.09 -16.07
CA GLY A 168 4.67 -8.97 -17.29
C GLY A 168 4.90 -7.67 -18.07
N LEU A 169 6.08 -7.05 -17.91
CA LEU A 169 6.37 -5.73 -18.46
C LEU A 169 6.81 -5.80 -19.94
N PRO A 170 6.46 -4.81 -20.77
CA PRO A 170 7.09 -4.66 -22.08
C PRO A 170 8.59 -4.35 -21.91
N PRO A 171 9.42 -4.46 -22.98
CA PRO A 171 10.80 -4.00 -22.95
C PRO A 171 10.91 -2.62 -22.30
N LEU A 172 11.62 -2.55 -21.17
CA LEU A 172 11.73 -1.33 -20.41
C LEU A 172 12.79 -0.44 -21.04
N ALA A 173 12.41 0.83 -21.22
CA ALA A 173 13.35 1.90 -21.51
C ALA A 173 13.95 2.42 -20.19
N GLY A 174 15.10 3.10 -20.29
CA GLY A 174 15.81 3.66 -19.15
C GLY A 174 17.04 2.86 -18.74
N GLU A 175 17.75 3.40 -17.76
CA GLU A 175 19.00 2.83 -17.28
C GLU A 175 18.74 1.73 -16.23
N LEU A 176 19.51 0.65 -16.33
CA LEU A 176 19.58 -0.40 -15.32
C LEU A 176 20.95 -0.31 -14.65
N VAL A 177 20.99 -0.23 -13.32
CA VAL A 177 22.23 -0.17 -12.55
C VAL A 177 22.29 -1.37 -11.60
N LEU A 178 23.32 -2.18 -11.76
CA LEU A 178 23.51 -3.38 -10.94
C LEU A 178 24.46 -3.12 -9.79
N HIS A 179 24.06 -3.54 -8.60
CA HIS A 179 24.86 -3.45 -7.39
C HIS A 179 25.15 -4.83 -6.84
N ASP A 180 26.35 -5.05 -6.31
CA ASP A 180 26.63 -6.28 -5.55
C ASP A 180 25.85 -6.30 -4.23
N ARG A 181 25.68 -5.12 -3.62
CA ARG A 181 24.79 -4.87 -2.48
C ARG A 181 24.11 -3.52 -2.71
N LEU A 182 22.79 -3.52 -2.82
CA LEU A 182 22.02 -2.29 -3.05
C LEU A 182 21.56 -1.74 -1.70
N GLU A 183 22.15 -0.61 -1.29
CA GLU A 183 21.77 0.10 -0.07
C GLU A 183 21.17 1.46 -0.40
N VAL A 184 20.13 1.83 0.35
CA VAL A 184 19.44 3.10 0.22
C VAL A 184 19.46 3.80 1.58
N ARG A 185 19.98 5.03 1.60
CA ARG A 185 19.91 5.93 2.75
C ARG A 185 18.59 6.69 2.70
N LEU A 186 17.80 6.58 3.75
CA LEU A 186 16.54 7.28 3.96
C LEU A 186 16.74 8.41 4.97
N THR A 187 16.09 9.54 4.74
CA THR A 187 16.06 10.71 5.63
C THR A 187 14.67 11.35 5.63
N GLY A 188 14.38 12.24 6.58
CA GLY A 188 13.08 12.91 6.72
C GLY A 188 12.21 12.25 7.80
N ALA A 189 10.97 11.90 7.47
CA ALA A 189 10.04 11.28 8.43
C ALA A 189 10.50 9.90 8.95
N TYR A 190 11.43 9.25 8.25
CA TYR A 190 12.09 8.02 8.67
C TYR A 190 13.56 8.02 8.25
N GLU A 191 14.45 7.75 9.20
CA GLU A 191 15.90 7.73 8.98
C GLU A 191 16.46 6.32 9.17
N ALA A 192 17.05 5.77 8.11
CA ALA A 192 17.70 4.46 8.12
C ALA A 192 18.59 4.28 6.89
N THR A 193 19.53 3.35 6.96
CA THR A 193 20.15 2.77 5.75
C THR A 193 19.67 1.34 5.63
N VAL A 194 19.03 1.02 4.50
CA VAL A 194 18.39 -0.29 4.27
C VAL A 194 18.94 -0.96 3.02
N ALA A 195 19.13 -2.27 3.09
CA ALA A 195 19.44 -3.07 1.92
C ALA A 195 18.15 -3.52 1.25
N VAL A 196 18.01 -3.30 -0.05
CA VAL A 196 16.79 -3.61 -0.81
C VAL A 196 17.13 -4.41 -2.08
N PRO A 197 16.24 -5.29 -2.54
CA PRO A 197 16.49 -6.07 -3.75
C PRO A 197 16.47 -5.22 -5.02
N TRP A 198 15.70 -4.12 -5.03
CA TRP A 198 15.66 -3.15 -6.10
C TRP A 198 15.17 -1.79 -5.60
N TRP A 199 15.45 -0.74 -6.37
CA TRP A 199 15.05 0.63 -6.09
C TRP A 199 14.86 1.41 -7.40
N ARG A 200 13.98 2.41 -7.42
CA ARG A 200 13.87 3.33 -8.57
C ARG A 200 14.15 4.77 -8.15
N ALA A 201 15.08 5.40 -8.86
CA ALA A 201 15.45 6.81 -8.69
C ALA A 201 15.26 7.53 -10.03
N GLY A 202 14.19 8.32 -10.15
CA GLY A 202 13.77 8.89 -11.43
C GLY A 202 13.49 7.80 -12.47
N ASP A 203 14.21 7.84 -13.59
CA ASP A 203 14.12 6.85 -14.67
C ASP A 203 15.14 5.71 -14.56
N THR A 204 16.01 5.74 -13.55
CA THR A 204 17.01 4.71 -13.31
C THR A 204 16.48 3.66 -12.35
N THR A 205 16.55 2.40 -12.76
CA THR A 205 16.25 1.26 -11.87
C THR A 205 17.56 0.66 -11.37
N HIS A 206 17.69 0.58 -10.06
CA HIS A 206 18.81 -0.09 -9.39
C HIS A 206 18.37 -1.47 -8.92
N VAL A 207 19.20 -2.48 -9.13
CA VAL A 207 18.90 -3.88 -8.76
C VAL A 207 20.10 -4.50 -8.07
N GLN A 208 19.85 -5.26 -7.01
CA GLN A 208 20.89 -6.10 -6.41
C GLN A 208 21.12 -7.33 -7.29
N ARG A 209 22.39 -7.58 -7.64
CA ARG A 209 22.80 -8.78 -8.36
C ARG A 209 22.38 -10.02 -7.58
N GLN A 210 21.89 -11.00 -8.30
CA GLN A 210 21.77 -12.35 -7.75
C GLN A 210 23.18 -12.91 -7.53
N PRO A 211 23.41 -13.69 -6.46
CA PRO A 211 24.69 -14.34 -6.26
C PRO A 211 25.05 -15.16 -7.49
N SER A 212 26.22 -14.90 -8.08
CA SER A 212 26.81 -15.78 -9.08
C SER A 212 27.53 -16.90 -8.33
N SER A 213 27.11 -18.15 -8.56
CA SER A 213 27.83 -19.35 -8.12
C SER A 213 29.24 -19.41 -8.68
#